data_AF-A0A218YWJ1-F1
#
_entry.id   AF-A0A218YWJ1-F1
#
_cell.length_a   1.000
_cell.length_b   1.000
_cell.length_c   1.000
_cell.angle_alpha   90.00
_cell.angle_beta   90.00
_cell.angle_gamma   90.00
#
_symmetry.space_group_name_H-M   'P 1'
#
loop_
_entity.id
_entity.type
_entity.pdbx_description
1 polymer ?
#
loop_
_entity_poly.entity_id
_entity_poly.type
_entity_poly.pdbx_seq_one_letter_code
_entity_poly.pdbx_strand_id
1 'polypeptide(L)'
;MPISSRWTIPIPPVSLPSFLFTSPSHPLPQTPLLIDADRPATHYLTYASFRLWSQRFAAGLVAAGLQPGDRVLLFAGNNVFFPVAFMGILMAGGVFTGANPGYVERELAYQLSNSGASFLLCADASLELGISAASSVGMSRDRVFVFDDRVFDGAHVEGRLGVRNWRVLLESEDVGRAFGWKEPRDPKEEVCCLNYSSGTTGVPKGVVISHNSYVANAVQYNHLPTLHPEYEERTKKANWLCFVPMYHAMGQTIFITCGPKRGIPVYIMKKFDFVQMLESVQKFKISSLIMVPPIVVALAKSPLTKNYDLSSVEDLGSGAAPLGGDVVKEAEALWPSGQTKMKQGWGMTEATCSILGWDPTLPPNPSSVGELNANCSARIMDADGQNEVPAGERGEIWVQGPTIMKGYWENKAATDEMFVDDPKTGRWMRTGDIAYVDPAGLFYIVDRLKELIKVRGNQVAPAELEGLLLEHPALSDACVVGVTIRGEEVPRAYVVLRDGEKGKRIGEEDVKAWLAERVSRTKRLEGGVVFVDVVPKNPSGKILRQILRERAKEEVGDRKTAPSKL
;
A
#
# COMPACT_ATOMS: atom_id res chain seq x y z
N MET A 1 1.21 -19.49 -23.57
CA MET A 1 0.65 -20.30 -22.47
C MET A 1 0.85 -19.48 -21.22
N PRO A 2 -0.18 -19.36 -20.35
CA PRO A 2 -0.07 -18.55 -19.16
C PRO A 2 1.15 -18.94 -18.31
N ILE A 3 1.89 -17.94 -17.88
CA ILE A 3 3.00 -18.12 -16.95
C ILE A 3 2.38 -18.46 -15.60
N SER A 4 2.73 -19.60 -15.03
CA SER A 4 2.19 -20.03 -13.73
C SER A 4 3.30 -20.04 -12.70
N SER A 5 2.96 -19.68 -11.47
CA SER A 5 3.85 -19.82 -10.32
C SER A 5 4.37 -21.26 -10.26
N ARG A 6 5.68 -21.42 -10.03
CA ARG A 6 6.29 -22.72 -9.71
C ARG A 6 5.90 -23.23 -8.32
N TRP A 7 5.36 -22.35 -7.48
CA TRP A 7 4.88 -22.66 -6.14
C TRP A 7 3.36 -22.91 -6.13
N THR A 8 2.95 -23.96 -5.43
CA THR A 8 1.55 -24.27 -5.12
C THR A 8 1.46 -24.59 -3.64
N ILE A 9 0.64 -23.85 -2.90
CA ILE A 9 0.45 -24.04 -1.47
C ILE A 9 -1.03 -24.20 -1.13
N PRO A 10 -1.37 -24.91 -0.03
CA PRO A 10 -2.75 -25.02 0.43
C PRO A 10 -3.21 -23.67 1.02
N ILE A 11 -4.45 -23.30 0.71
CA ILE A 11 -5.10 -22.10 1.26
C ILE A 11 -6.26 -22.57 2.14
N PRO A 12 -6.22 -22.32 3.46
CA PRO A 12 -7.26 -22.77 4.36
C PRO A 12 -8.56 -21.99 4.08
N PRO A 13 -9.71 -22.68 3.90
CA PRO A 13 -10.99 -22.04 3.63
C PRO A 13 -11.63 -21.55 4.95
N VAL A 14 -11.03 -20.53 5.56
CA VAL A 14 -11.47 -19.98 6.85
C VAL A 14 -11.66 -18.46 6.79
N SER A 15 -12.37 -17.92 7.77
CA SER A 15 -12.40 -16.49 8.04
C SER A 15 -10.99 -15.96 8.37
N LEU A 16 -10.78 -14.67 8.14
CA LEU A 16 -9.52 -14.03 8.51
C LEU A 16 -9.25 -14.07 10.03
N PRO A 17 -10.25 -13.84 10.91
CA PRO A 17 -10.09 -14.07 12.35
C PRO A 17 -9.62 -15.50 12.68
N SER A 18 -10.20 -16.53 12.07
CA SER A 18 -9.77 -17.92 12.31
C SER A 18 -8.42 -18.24 11.70
N PHE A 19 -8.06 -17.65 10.56
CA PHE A 19 -6.71 -17.76 10.03
C PHE A 19 -5.68 -17.23 11.04
N LEU A 20 -5.94 -16.08 11.64
CA LEU A 20 -5.00 -15.47 12.59
C LEU A 20 -4.99 -16.20 13.93
N PHE A 21 -6.17 -16.37 14.54
CA PHE A 21 -6.33 -16.80 15.92
C PHE A 21 -6.65 -18.29 16.12
N THR A 22 -6.78 -19.05 15.02
CA THR A 22 -7.22 -20.46 14.98
C THR A 22 -8.68 -20.65 15.37
N SER A 23 -9.10 -20.16 16.54
CA SER A 23 -10.49 -20.18 17.02
C SER A 23 -10.73 -19.12 18.10
N PRO A 24 -11.99 -18.86 18.51
CA PRO A 24 -12.31 -17.91 19.57
C PRO A 24 -11.65 -18.20 20.92
N SER A 25 -11.33 -19.46 21.20
CA SER A 25 -10.84 -19.93 22.49
C SER A 25 -9.46 -20.60 22.45
N HIS A 26 -8.83 -20.72 21.28
CA HIS A 26 -7.50 -21.32 21.15
C HIS A 26 -6.49 -20.63 22.11
N PRO A 27 -5.63 -21.37 22.84
CA PRO A 27 -4.60 -20.74 23.66
C PRO A 27 -3.65 -19.89 22.80
N LEU A 28 -3.37 -18.65 23.22
CA LEU A 28 -2.49 -17.73 22.51
C LEU A 28 -1.37 -17.23 23.43
N PRO A 29 -0.17 -16.94 22.89
CA PRO A 29 0.92 -16.37 23.66
C PRO A 29 0.55 -15.06 24.36
N GLN A 30 1.15 -14.85 25.54
CA GLN A 30 1.06 -13.60 26.30
C GLN A 30 2.26 -12.68 26.05
N THR A 31 3.08 -12.97 25.05
CA THR A 31 4.20 -12.11 24.67
C THR A 31 3.69 -10.85 23.95
N PRO A 32 4.30 -9.67 24.19
CA PRO A 32 3.98 -8.45 23.45
C PRO A 32 4.07 -8.68 21.94
N LEU A 33 3.08 -8.20 21.19
CA LEU A 33 2.95 -8.43 19.76
C LEU A 33 2.71 -7.15 18.97
N LEU A 34 1.74 -6.33 19.38
CA LEU A 34 1.47 -5.03 18.77
C LEU A 34 1.86 -3.96 19.79
N ILE A 35 2.87 -3.15 19.49
CA ILE A 35 3.55 -2.32 20.48
C ILE A 35 3.54 -0.88 19.98
N ASP A 36 3.11 0.08 20.79
CA ASP A 36 3.26 1.50 20.50
C ASP A 36 4.75 1.87 20.55
N ALA A 37 5.30 2.41 19.46
CA ALA A 37 6.73 2.71 19.37
C ALA A 37 7.19 3.82 20.34
N ASP A 38 6.29 4.75 20.70
CA ASP A 38 6.58 5.85 21.61
C ASP A 38 6.47 5.40 23.08
N ARG A 39 5.53 4.49 23.37
CA ARG A 39 5.22 4.01 24.74
C ARG A 39 5.29 2.47 24.88
N PRO A 40 6.39 1.82 24.48
CA PRO A 40 6.43 0.36 24.31
C PRO A 40 6.29 -0.45 25.62
N ALA A 41 6.62 0.15 26.76
CA ALA A 41 6.56 -0.52 28.06
C ALA A 41 5.14 -0.60 28.65
N THR A 42 4.24 0.29 28.24
CA THR A 42 2.89 0.42 28.83
C THR A 42 1.77 0.27 27.81
N HIS A 43 2.04 0.53 26.53
CA HIS A 43 1.05 0.52 25.45
C HIS A 43 1.37 -0.59 24.46
N TYR A 44 0.98 -1.80 24.80
CA TYR A 44 1.11 -2.94 23.91
C TYR A 44 -0.05 -3.91 24.08
N LEU A 45 -0.29 -4.71 23.05
CA LEU A 45 -1.15 -5.87 23.06
C LEU A 45 -0.30 -7.11 22.90
N THR A 46 -0.47 -8.06 23.81
CA THR A 46 -0.07 -9.45 23.61
C THR A 46 -0.94 -10.11 22.55
N TYR A 47 -0.53 -11.26 22.00
CA TYR A 47 -1.38 -12.01 21.05
C TYR A 47 -2.76 -12.32 21.64
N ALA A 48 -2.81 -12.82 22.88
CA ALA A 48 -4.05 -13.13 23.56
C ALA A 48 -4.92 -11.88 23.82
N SER A 49 -4.30 -10.78 24.26
CA SER A 49 -5.04 -9.53 24.48
C SER A 49 -5.53 -8.91 23.17
N PHE A 50 -4.77 -8.99 22.07
CA PHE A 50 -5.21 -8.56 20.75
C PHE A 50 -6.52 -9.26 20.34
N ARG A 51 -6.59 -10.59 20.48
CA ARG A 51 -7.84 -11.31 20.25
C ARG A 51 -8.95 -10.85 21.19
N LEU A 52 -8.67 -10.76 22.48
CA LEU A 52 -9.67 -10.41 23.49
C LEU A 52 -10.26 -9.01 23.26
N TRP A 53 -9.43 -8.00 23.00
CA TRP A 53 -9.89 -6.66 22.67
C TRP A 53 -10.72 -6.65 21.39
N SER A 54 -10.35 -7.43 20.38
CA SER A 54 -11.13 -7.59 19.15
C SER A 54 -12.50 -8.23 19.41
N GLN A 55 -12.56 -9.27 20.26
CA GLN A 55 -13.81 -9.91 20.67
C GLN A 55 -14.72 -8.97 21.48
N ARG A 56 -14.15 -8.19 22.41
CA ARG A 56 -14.88 -7.18 23.20
C ARG A 56 -15.47 -6.11 22.28
N PHE A 57 -14.70 -5.67 21.29
CA PHE A 57 -15.16 -4.71 20.29
C PHE A 57 -16.25 -5.30 19.39
N ALA A 58 -16.07 -6.55 18.94
CA ALA A 58 -17.05 -7.25 18.13
C ALA A 58 -18.41 -7.39 18.86
N ALA A 59 -18.37 -7.82 20.11
CA ALA A 59 -19.57 -7.96 20.95
C ALA A 59 -20.30 -6.61 21.11
N GLY A 60 -19.56 -5.53 21.37
CA GLY A 60 -20.14 -4.19 21.53
C GLY A 60 -20.70 -3.62 20.22
N LEU A 61 -20.08 -3.90 19.07
CA LEU A 61 -20.64 -3.56 17.75
C LEU A 61 -21.98 -4.28 17.50
N VAL A 62 -22.06 -5.58 17.80
CA VAL A 62 -23.30 -6.36 17.69
C VAL A 62 -24.37 -5.81 18.64
N ALA A 63 -24.00 -5.50 19.89
CA ALA A 63 -24.92 -4.89 20.87
C ALA A 63 -25.39 -3.50 20.42
N ALA A 64 -24.54 -2.74 19.73
CA ALA A 64 -24.89 -1.47 19.11
C ALA A 64 -25.72 -1.62 17.82
N GLY A 65 -26.01 -2.85 17.38
CA GLY A 65 -26.91 -3.17 16.28
C GLY A 65 -26.24 -3.37 14.91
N LEU A 66 -24.92 -3.55 14.85
CA LEU A 66 -24.24 -3.93 13.60
C LEU A 66 -24.79 -5.27 13.10
N GLN A 67 -25.25 -5.31 11.85
CA GLN A 67 -25.71 -6.53 11.19
C GLN A 67 -24.60 -7.16 10.34
N PRO A 68 -24.62 -8.49 10.10
CA PRO A 68 -23.70 -9.11 9.16
C PRO A 68 -23.74 -8.43 7.78
N GLY A 69 -22.57 -8.10 7.24
CA GLY A 69 -22.42 -7.38 5.98
C GLY A 69 -22.47 -5.85 6.08
N ASP A 70 -22.82 -5.27 7.24
CA ASP A 70 -22.71 -3.83 7.48
C ASP A 70 -21.26 -3.36 7.42
N ARG A 71 -21.04 -2.15 6.91
CA ARG A 71 -19.69 -1.58 6.79
C ARG A 71 -19.39 -0.69 8.00
N VAL A 72 -18.19 -0.84 8.57
CA VAL A 72 -17.67 0.08 9.59
C VAL A 72 -16.46 0.79 8.99
N LEU A 73 -16.54 2.12 8.92
CA LEU A 73 -15.47 2.94 8.37
C LEU A 73 -14.52 3.39 9.49
N LEU A 74 -13.22 3.14 9.29
CA LEU A 74 -12.15 3.64 10.16
C LEU A 74 -11.37 4.75 9.45
N PHE A 75 -11.57 5.98 9.92
CA PHE A 75 -10.88 7.18 9.47
C PHE A 75 -9.81 7.57 10.50
N ALA A 76 -8.69 6.85 10.45
CA ALA A 76 -7.60 7.02 11.40
C ALA A 76 -6.24 6.68 10.76
N GLY A 77 -5.17 7.27 11.32
CA GLY A 77 -3.80 6.84 11.05
C GLY A 77 -3.43 5.56 11.78
N ASN A 78 -2.15 5.22 11.76
CA ASN A 78 -1.64 4.05 12.46
C ASN A 78 -1.88 4.18 13.98
N ASN A 79 -2.32 3.09 14.59
CA ASN A 79 -2.57 3.01 16.03
C ASN A 79 -2.50 1.53 16.45
N VAL A 80 -2.07 1.26 17.68
CA VAL A 80 -2.04 -0.10 18.26
C VAL A 80 -3.42 -0.78 18.31
N PHE A 81 -4.51 -0.01 18.36
CA PHE A 81 -5.88 -0.52 18.27
C PHE A 81 -6.41 -0.60 16.83
N PHE A 82 -5.69 -0.13 15.81
CA PHE A 82 -6.13 -0.29 14.42
C PHE A 82 -6.32 -1.78 14.05
N PRO A 83 -5.37 -2.69 14.40
CA PRO A 83 -5.59 -4.13 14.31
C PRO A 83 -6.84 -4.63 15.04
N VAL A 84 -7.12 -4.11 16.23
CA VAL A 84 -8.29 -4.48 17.05
C VAL A 84 -9.59 -4.07 16.38
N ALA A 85 -9.66 -2.85 15.84
CA ALA A 85 -10.81 -2.38 15.10
C ALA A 85 -11.04 -3.26 13.86
N PHE A 86 -9.98 -3.49 13.07
CA PHE A 86 -10.02 -4.34 11.88
C PHE A 86 -10.56 -5.74 12.21
N MET A 87 -9.94 -6.47 13.15
CA MET A 87 -10.36 -7.82 13.51
C MET A 87 -11.73 -7.87 14.20
N GLY A 88 -12.04 -6.91 15.07
CA GLY A 88 -13.32 -6.86 15.78
C GLY A 88 -14.51 -6.62 14.85
N ILE A 89 -14.35 -5.80 13.80
CA ILE A 89 -15.38 -5.61 12.77
C ILE A 89 -15.67 -6.95 12.06
N LEU A 90 -14.61 -7.67 11.66
CA LEU A 90 -14.76 -8.98 11.00
C LEU A 90 -15.38 -10.03 11.93
N MET A 91 -14.97 -10.07 13.19
CA MET A 91 -15.52 -10.97 14.20
C MET A 91 -17.00 -10.73 14.47
N ALA A 92 -17.47 -9.48 14.32
CA ALA A 92 -18.89 -9.12 14.40
C ALA A 92 -19.70 -9.49 13.14
N GLY A 93 -19.05 -10.00 12.09
CA GLY A 93 -19.65 -10.24 10.77
C GLY A 93 -19.77 -8.98 9.91
N GLY A 94 -19.16 -7.87 10.33
CA GLY A 94 -19.11 -6.64 9.56
C GLY A 94 -17.99 -6.63 8.51
N VAL A 95 -18.06 -5.66 7.62
CA VAL A 95 -17.08 -5.40 6.56
C VAL A 95 -16.26 -4.18 6.93
N PHE A 96 -14.93 -4.34 6.98
CA PHE A 96 -14.04 -3.22 7.25
C PHE A 96 -13.89 -2.29 6.04
N THR A 97 -13.83 -0.98 6.26
CA THR A 97 -13.31 -0.05 5.24
C THR A 97 -12.42 1.03 5.88
N GLY A 98 -11.17 1.13 5.41
CA GLY A 98 -10.20 2.12 5.88
C GLY A 98 -10.24 3.37 5.01
N ALA A 99 -10.24 4.54 5.63
CA ALA A 99 -10.13 5.82 4.92
C ALA A 99 -8.77 6.47 5.19
N ASN A 100 -8.23 7.13 4.18
CA ASN A 100 -6.97 7.87 4.30
C ASN A 100 -7.17 9.08 5.23
N PRO A 101 -6.45 9.20 6.35
CA PRO A 101 -6.60 10.29 7.31
C PRO A 101 -6.29 11.68 6.73
N GLY A 102 -5.67 11.76 5.56
CA GLY A 102 -5.45 13.00 4.80
C GLY A 102 -6.61 13.42 3.89
N TYR A 103 -7.73 12.69 3.90
CA TYR A 103 -8.91 13.09 3.12
C TYR A 103 -9.50 14.42 3.58
N VAL A 104 -9.99 15.18 2.60
CA VAL A 104 -10.88 16.31 2.86
C VAL A 104 -12.34 15.83 3.05
N GLU A 105 -13.20 16.69 3.59
CA GLU A 105 -14.59 16.35 3.92
C GLU A 105 -15.35 15.66 2.77
N ARG A 106 -15.29 16.22 1.55
CA ARG A 106 -15.98 15.66 0.37
C ARG A 106 -15.53 14.25 0.01
N GLU A 107 -14.26 13.92 0.24
CA GLU A 107 -13.69 12.61 -0.08
C GLU A 107 -14.13 11.56 0.94
N LEU A 108 -14.12 11.94 2.23
CA LEU A 108 -14.64 11.10 3.30
C LEU A 108 -16.15 10.89 3.18
N ALA A 109 -16.91 11.95 2.90
CA ALA A 109 -18.36 11.88 2.66
C ALA A 109 -18.68 10.96 1.48
N TYR A 110 -17.93 11.07 0.39
CA TYR A 110 -18.06 10.14 -0.73
C TYR A 110 -17.83 8.69 -0.30
N GLN A 111 -16.76 8.37 0.43
CA GLN A 111 -16.50 6.99 0.87
C GLN A 111 -17.57 6.49 1.86
N LEU A 112 -18.02 7.33 2.81
CA LEU A 112 -19.11 7.00 3.73
C LEU A 112 -20.40 6.63 2.98
N SER A 113 -20.79 7.47 2.02
CA SER A 113 -21.98 7.23 1.21
C SER A 113 -21.82 6.02 0.29
N ASN A 114 -20.70 5.90 -0.41
CA ASN A 114 -20.47 4.82 -1.40
C ASN A 114 -20.32 3.45 -0.74
N SER A 115 -19.62 3.37 0.40
CA SER A 115 -19.52 2.12 1.15
C SER A 115 -20.83 1.80 1.87
N GLY A 116 -21.70 2.78 2.12
CA GLY A 116 -22.88 2.62 2.98
C GLY A 116 -22.50 2.23 4.40
N ALA A 117 -21.42 2.81 4.94
CA ALA A 117 -20.97 2.52 6.30
C ALA A 117 -22.05 2.93 7.31
N SER A 118 -22.34 2.05 8.27
CA SER A 118 -23.31 2.29 9.34
C SER A 118 -22.67 2.83 10.61
N PHE A 119 -21.34 2.77 10.72
CA PHE A 119 -20.55 3.31 11.82
C PHE A 119 -19.31 4.03 11.28
N LEU A 120 -18.92 5.12 11.94
CA LEU A 120 -17.67 5.84 11.70
C LEU A 120 -16.82 5.86 12.98
N LEU A 121 -15.64 5.24 12.93
CA LEU A 121 -14.58 5.41 13.90
C LEU A 121 -13.60 6.46 13.38
N CYS A 122 -13.43 7.56 14.09
CA CYS A 122 -12.66 8.71 13.62
C CYS A 122 -11.56 9.07 14.60
N ALA A 123 -10.32 9.21 14.11
CA ALA A 123 -9.22 9.71 14.93
C ALA A 123 -9.55 11.09 15.52
N ASP A 124 -9.13 11.32 16.77
CA ASP A 124 -9.38 12.57 17.50
C ASP A 124 -8.90 13.82 16.72
N ALA A 125 -7.74 13.71 16.05
CA ALA A 125 -7.17 14.81 15.25
C ALA A 125 -8.01 15.21 14.02
N SER A 126 -8.88 14.32 13.52
CA SER A 126 -9.71 14.56 12.33
C SER A 126 -11.21 14.54 12.66
N LEU A 127 -11.56 14.64 13.95
CA LEU A 127 -12.92 14.43 14.43
C LEU A 127 -13.94 15.44 13.90
N GLU A 128 -13.58 16.72 13.85
CA GLU A 128 -14.43 17.79 13.29
C GLU A 128 -14.82 17.48 11.84
N LEU A 129 -13.83 17.14 11.02
CA LEU A 129 -14.01 16.76 9.62
C LEU A 129 -14.86 15.48 9.50
N GLY A 130 -14.58 14.47 10.34
CA GLY A 130 -15.34 13.23 10.37
C GLY A 130 -16.83 13.43 10.70
N ILE A 131 -17.12 14.27 11.70
CA ILE A 131 -18.50 14.65 12.07
C ILE A 131 -19.19 15.40 10.93
N SER A 132 -18.50 16.35 10.29
CA SER A 132 -19.05 17.12 9.17
C SER A 132 -19.37 16.21 7.97
N ALA A 133 -18.43 15.36 7.59
CA ALA A 133 -18.61 14.38 6.51
C ALA A 133 -19.75 13.39 6.80
N ALA A 134 -19.85 12.88 8.03
CA ALA A 134 -20.94 12.01 8.46
C ALA A 134 -22.30 12.73 8.39
N SER A 135 -22.36 13.97 8.86
CA SER A 135 -23.58 14.78 8.82
C SER A 135 -24.04 15.08 7.39
N SER A 136 -23.11 15.35 6.46
CA SER A 136 -23.46 15.68 5.07
C SER A 136 -24.05 14.49 4.29
N VAL A 137 -23.80 13.26 4.74
CA VAL A 137 -24.42 12.03 4.19
C VAL A 137 -25.59 11.51 5.03
N GLY A 138 -26.03 12.26 6.05
CA GLY A 138 -27.17 11.91 6.90
C GLY A 138 -26.88 10.83 7.96
N MET A 139 -25.62 10.54 8.27
CA MET A 139 -25.27 9.62 9.35
C MET A 139 -25.53 10.27 10.71
N SER A 140 -26.25 9.57 11.59
CA SER A 140 -26.49 10.04 12.97
C SER A 140 -25.18 10.16 13.74
N ARG A 141 -25.06 11.21 14.56
CA ARG A 141 -23.93 11.44 15.46
C ARG A 141 -23.73 10.29 16.46
N ASP A 142 -24.79 9.54 16.79
CA ASP A 142 -24.69 8.35 17.66
C ASP A 142 -23.92 7.19 17.01
N ARG A 143 -23.70 7.24 15.70
CA ARG A 143 -22.92 6.28 14.91
C ARG A 143 -21.49 6.75 14.64
N VAL A 144 -21.11 7.93 15.13
CA VAL A 144 -19.76 8.48 15.03
C VAL A 144 -19.07 8.36 16.38
N PHE A 145 -17.84 7.84 16.38
CA PHE A 145 -17.07 7.60 17.60
C PHE A 145 -15.65 8.14 17.48
N VAL A 146 -15.16 8.79 18.53
CA VAL A 146 -13.73 9.14 18.64
C VAL A 146 -12.94 7.86 18.84
N PHE A 147 -11.96 7.62 17.98
CA PHE A 147 -11.07 6.46 18.00
C PHE A 147 -9.65 6.89 18.38
N ASP A 148 -9.16 6.36 19.49
CA ASP A 148 -7.82 6.66 20.02
C ASP A 148 -7.37 5.56 20.98
N ASP A 149 -6.11 5.66 21.41
CA ASP A 149 -5.47 4.72 22.34
C ASP A 149 -5.52 5.17 23.82
N ARG A 150 -6.24 6.26 24.16
CA ARG A 150 -6.39 6.70 25.56
C ARG A 150 -7.13 5.67 26.41
N VAL A 151 -7.78 4.70 25.78
CA VAL A 151 -8.38 3.53 26.46
C VAL A 151 -7.35 2.68 27.20
N PHE A 152 -6.05 2.83 26.93
CA PHE A 152 -4.97 2.29 27.77
C PHE A 152 -4.73 3.08 29.05
N ASP A 153 -4.91 4.40 29.01
CA ASP A 153 -4.51 5.33 30.08
C ASP A 153 -5.52 5.36 31.26
N GLY A 154 -6.63 4.62 31.18
CA GLY A 154 -7.57 4.44 32.28
C GLY A 154 -9.01 4.15 31.87
N ALA A 155 -9.88 3.96 32.87
CA ALA A 155 -11.27 3.56 32.67
C ALA A 155 -12.18 4.69 32.14
N HIS A 156 -11.82 5.96 32.36
CA HIS A 156 -12.65 7.11 32.02
C HIS A 156 -12.08 7.87 30.81
N VAL A 157 -12.55 7.51 29.62
CA VAL A 157 -12.25 8.23 28.37
C VAL A 157 -13.54 8.87 27.88
N GLU A 158 -13.62 10.19 27.99
CA GLU A 158 -14.81 10.95 27.60
C GLU A 158 -14.91 11.10 26.08
N GLY A 159 -16.15 11.32 25.63
CA GLY A 159 -16.41 11.77 24.27
C GLY A 159 -15.87 13.18 24.02
N ARG A 160 -15.85 13.60 22.75
CA ARG A 160 -15.41 14.93 22.36
C ARG A 160 -16.35 15.48 21.30
N LEU A 161 -16.51 16.80 21.26
CA LEU A 161 -17.36 17.49 20.28
C LEU A 161 -18.78 16.92 20.19
N GLY A 162 -19.34 16.40 21.29
CA GLY A 162 -20.68 15.81 21.32
C GLY A 162 -20.83 14.45 20.62
N VAL A 163 -19.74 13.70 20.45
CA VAL A 163 -19.77 12.28 20.05
C VAL A 163 -19.05 11.43 21.09
N ARG A 164 -19.42 10.15 21.19
CA ARG A 164 -18.90 9.23 22.22
C ARG A 164 -17.51 8.73 21.84
N ASN A 165 -16.69 8.36 22.83
CA ASN A 165 -15.47 7.60 22.56
C ASN A 165 -15.82 6.15 22.18
N TRP A 166 -15.06 5.52 21.29
CA TRP A 166 -15.26 4.14 20.86
C TRP A 166 -15.22 3.11 22.00
N ARG A 167 -14.66 3.48 23.16
CA ARG A 167 -14.72 2.73 24.43
C ARG A 167 -16.13 2.27 24.82
N VAL A 168 -17.18 2.97 24.41
CA VAL A 168 -18.57 2.54 24.65
C VAL A 168 -18.98 1.32 23.82
N LEU A 169 -18.22 1.00 22.78
CA LEU A 169 -18.36 -0.21 21.96
C LEU A 169 -17.45 -1.35 22.45
N LEU A 170 -16.79 -1.19 23.58
CA LEU A 170 -15.96 -2.23 24.19
C LEU A 170 -16.71 -2.85 25.36
N GLU A 171 -17.12 -4.10 25.18
CA GLU A 171 -17.75 -4.91 26.22
C GLU A 171 -16.78 -5.28 27.35
N SER A 172 -17.32 -5.89 28.42
CA SER A 172 -16.51 -6.46 29.51
C SER A 172 -15.60 -7.60 29.00
N GLU A 173 -14.55 -7.92 29.75
CA GLU A 173 -13.69 -9.07 29.39
C GLU A 173 -14.45 -10.39 29.39
N ASP A 174 -15.39 -10.60 30.32
CA ASP A 174 -16.18 -11.83 30.39
C ASP A 174 -17.04 -12.03 29.14
N VAL A 175 -17.70 -10.96 28.69
CA VAL A 175 -18.46 -10.96 27.43
C VAL A 175 -17.53 -11.22 26.24
N GLY A 176 -16.36 -10.57 26.20
CA GLY A 176 -15.36 -10.79 25.15
C GLY A 176 -14.85 -12.22 25.09
N ARG A 177 -14.52 -12.84 26.24
CA ARG A 177 -14.03 -14.23 26.31
C ARG A 177 -15.10 -15.23 25.87
N ALA A 178 -16.38 -14.93 26.13
CA ALA A 178 -17.51 -15.74 25.71
C ALA A 178 -17.90 -15.51 24.24
N PHE A 179 -17.43 -14.42 23.60
CA PHE A 179 -17.80 -14.09 22.24
C PHE A 179 -17.11 -15.00 21.21
N GLY A 180 -17.92 -15.79 20.51
CA GLY A 180 -17.48 -16.57 19.35
C GLY A 180 -17.90 -15.90 18.04
N TRP A 181 -16.92 -15.56 17.19
CA TRP A 181 -17.23 -15.16 15.81
C TRP A 181 -17.71 -16.37 15.01
N LYS A 182 -18.48 -16.10 13.96
CA LYS A 182 -19.01 -17.13 13.06
C LYS A 182 -18.08 -17.29 11.86
N GLU A 183 -17.87 -18.53 11.45
CA GLU A 183 -17.22 -18.79 10.17
C GLU A 183 -18.16 -18.46 9.01
N PRO A 184 -17.64 -17.86 7.92
CA PRO A 184 -18.41 -17.60 6.73
C PRO A 184 -18.86 -18.93 6.12
N ARG A 185 -20.07 -18.94 5.52
CA ARG A 185 -20.57 -20.15 4.83
C ARG A 185 -19.69 -20.52 3.64
N ASP A 186 -19.24 -19.48 2.92
CA ASP A 186 -18.21 -19.59 1.89
C ASP A 186 -17.24 -18.40 2.02
N PRO A 187 -16.01 -18.62 2.53
CA PRO A 187 -15.01 -17.57 2.65
C PRO A 187 -14.63 -16.92 1.30
N LYS A 188 -14.90 -17.56 0.16
CA LYS A 188 -14.66 -16.98 -1.17
C LYS A 188 -15.68 -15.90 -1.52
N GLU A 189 -16.89 -16.05 -0.99
CA GLU A 189 -18.00 -15.14 -1.29
C GLU A 189 -18.17 -14.05 -0.25
N GLU A 190 -17.88 -14.33 1.02
CA GLU A 190 -18.09 -13.37 2.11
C GLU A 190 -17.02 -12.26 2.12
N VAL A 191 -17.48 -11.00 2.17
CA VAL A 191 -16.62 -9.82 2.07
C VAL A 191 -15.91 -9.59 3.39
N CYS A 192 -14.58 -9.51 3.33
CA CYS A 192 -13.74 -9.14 4.46
C CYS A 192 -13.61 -7.61 4.55
N CYS A 193 -13.19 -6.95 3.47
CA CYS A 193 -13.02 -5.50 3.49
C CYS A 193 -13.29 -4.84 2.13
N LEU A 194 -13.65 -3.56 2.21
CA LEU A 194 -13.67 -2.62 1.10
C LEU A 194 -12.45 -1.69 1.21
N ASN A 195 -11.41 -2.01 0.45
CA ASN A 195 -10.23 -1.16 0.38
C ASN A 195 -10.36 -0.20 -0.80
N TYR A 196 -10.29 1.11 -0.54
CA TYR A 196 -10.50 2.08 -1.60
C TYR A 196 -9.21 2.30 -2.41
N SER A 197 -9.30 2.03 -3.72
CA SER A 197 -8.22 2.34 -4.67
C SER A 197 -8.55 3.66 -5.37
N SER A 198 -7.52 4.45 -5.68
CA SER A 198 -7.68 5.71 -6.44
C SER A 198 -8.10 5.49 -7.91
N GLY A 199 -8.07 4.23 -8.38
CA GLY A 199 -8.44 3.86 -9.74
C GLY A 199 -7.66 4.55 -10.87
N THR A 200 -8.01 4.20 -12.10
CA THR A 200 -7.53 4.90 -13.31
C THR A 200 -8.33 6.17 -13.61
N THR A 201 -9.58 6.25 -13.11
CA THR A 201 -10.62 7.22 -13.47
C THR A 201 -10.77 8.42 -12.53
N GLY A 202 -9.97 8.52 -11.46
CA GLY A 202 -9.88 9.69 -10.58
C GLY A 202 -10.76 9.67 -9.32
N VAL A 203 -11.93 9.03 -9.36
CA VAL A 203 -12.78 8.82 -8.17
C VAL A 203 -12.42 7.50 -7.49
N PRO A 204 -12.20 7.47 -6.15
CA PRO A 204 -11.90 6.23 -5.44
C PRO A 204 -12.98 5.15 -5.60
N LYS A 205 -12.57 3.89 -5.79
CA LYS A 205 -13.48 2.74 -5.93
C LYS A 205 -13.26 1.77 -4.77
N GLY A 206 -14.33 1.31 -4.13
CA GLY A 206 -14.26 0.28 -3.09
C GLY A 206 -13.93 -1.08 -3.70
N VAL A 207 -12.73 -1.60 -3.46
CA VAL A 207 -12.32 -2.93 -3.91
C VAL A 207 -12.87 -3.98 -2.96
N VAL A 208 -13.68 -4.91 -3.47
CA VAL A 208 -14.32 -5.97 -2.67
C VAL A 208 -13.35 -7.14 -2.49
N ILE A 209 -12.79 -7.27 -1.29
CA ILE A 209 -11.88 -8.36 -0.92
C ILE A 209 -12.64 -9.36 -0.06
N SER A 210 -12.64 -10.64 -0.47
CA SER A 210 -13.23 -11.73 0.33
C SER A 210 -12.28 -12.20 1.43
N HIS A 211 -12.82 -12.95 2.41
CA HIS A 211 -11.99 -13.61 3.41
C HIS A 211 -10.94 -14.53 2.76
N ASN A 212 -11.32 -15.32 1.76
CA ASN A 212 -10.41 -16.20 1.05
C ASN A 212 -9.31 -15.42 0.32
N SER A 213 -9.62 -14.32 -0.37
CA SER A 213 -8.60 -13.53 -1.06
C SER A 213 -7.58 -12.94 -0.09
N TYR A 214 -8.05 -12.51 1.08
CA TYR A 214 -7.17 -12.02 2.14
C TYR A 214 -6.28 -13.11 2.73
N VAL A 215 -6.88 -14.24 3.11
CA VAL A 215 -6.16 -15.38 3.69
C VAL A 215 -5.15 -15.93 2.69
N ALA A 216 -5.53 -16.08 1.42
CA ALA A 216 -4.62 -16.48 0.34
C ALA A 216 -3.39 -15.57 0.27
N ASN A 217 -3.59 -14.25 0.27
CA ASN A 217 -2.48 -13.30 0.18
C ASN A 217 -1.55 -13.38 1.41
N ALA A 218 -2.13 -13.50 2.61
CA ALA A 218 -1.36 -13.65 3.84
C ALA A 218 -0.57 -14.97 3.90
N VAL A 219 -1.17 -16.08 3.44
CA VAL A 219 -0.52 -17.39 3.35
C VAL A 219 0.63 -17.35 2.35
N GLN A 220 0.43 -16.77 1.16
CA GLN A 220 1.48 -16.60 0.15
C GLN A 220 2.64 -15.73 0.66
N TYR A 221 2.32 -14.58 1.27
CA TYR A 221 3.34 -13.68 1.82
C TYR A 221 4.17 -14.36 2.92
N ASN A 222 3.52 -15.12 3.81
CA ASN A 222 4.20 -15.85 4.87
C ASN A 222 4.89 -17.12 4.39
N HIS A 223 4.57 -17.64 3.20
CA HIS A 223 5.27 -18.77 2.61
C HIS A 223 6.68 -18.40 2.13
N LEU A 224 6.84 -17.26 1.44
CA LEU A 224 8.14 -16.84 0.90
C LEU A 224 9.30 -16.90 1.91
N PRO A 225 9.21 -16.33 3.14
CA PRO A 225 10.31 -16.41 4.09
C PRO A 225 10.60 -17.83 4.58
N THR A 226 9.63 -18.77 4.52
CA THR A 226 9.85 -20.19 4.92
C THR A 226 10.82 -20.92 4.01
N LEU A 227 11.07 -20.40 2.81
CA LEU A 227 12.04 -20.94 1.86
C LEU A 227 13.49 -20.64 2.27
N HIS A 228 13.72 -19.68 3.16
CA HIS A 228 15.05 -19.34 3.63
C HIS A 228 15.59 -20.42 4.60
N PRO A 229 16.82 -20.94 4.43
CA PRO A 229 17.37 -22.01 5.27
C PRO A 229 17.37 -21.70 6.77
N GLU A 230 17.58 -20.44 7.13
CA GLU A 230 17.61 -19.95 8.52
C GLU A 230 16.26 -19.37 9.00
N TYR A 231 15.15 -19.70 8.34
CA TYR A 231 13.82 -19.10 8.60
C TYR A 231 13.44 -19.07 10.08
N GLU A 232 13.61 -20.17 10.81
CA GLU A 232 13.23 -20.27 12.22
C GLU A 232 14.05 -19.34 13.10
N GLU A 233 15.37 -19.32 12.94
CA GLU A 233 16.27 -18.49 13.73
C GLU A 233 16.05 -17.00 13.44
N ARG A 234 15.86 -16.64 12.16
CA ARG A 234 15.54 -15.26 11.76
C ARG A 234 14.20 -14.83 12.34
N THR A 235 13.19 -15.70 12.33
CA THR A 235 11.87 -15.39 12.90
C THR A 235 11.91 -15.20 14.41
N LYS A 236 12.69 -15.99 15.15
CA LYS A 236 12.85 -15.85 16.62
C LYS A 236 13.46 -14.51 17.04
N LYS A 237 14.34 -13.94 16.20
CA LYS A 237 15.04 -12.67 16.48
C LYS A 237 14.35 -11.45 15.87
N ALA A 238 13.32 -11.68 15.05
CA ALA A 238 12.70 -10.63 14.27
C ALA A 238 11.95 -9.61 15.14
N ASN A 239 12.14 -8.33 14.83
CA ASN A 239 11.31 -7.23 15.31
C ASN A 239 10.97 -6.35 14.11
N TRP A 240 9.69 -5.99 13.97
CA TRP A 240 9.20 -5.22 12.84
C TRP A 240 8.77 -3.83 13.25
N LEU A 241 8.90 -2.88 12.33
CA LEU A 241 8.45 -1.51 12.50
C LEU A 241 7.40 -1.17 11.45
N CYS A 242 6.19 -0.82 11.89
CA CYS A 242 5.09 -0.39 11.05
C CYS A 242 5.00 1.14 11.03
N PHE A 243 5.45 1.74 9.93
CA PHE A 243 5.22 3.15 9.60
C PHE A 243 4.49 3.34 8.27
N VAL A 244 4.30 2.25 7.50
CA VAL A 244 3.43 2.30 6.32
C VAL A 244 1.97 2.32 6.75
N PRO A 245 1.07 2.97 5.99
CA PRO A 245 -0.29 3.21 6.47
C PRO A 245 -1.15 1.94 6.55
N MET A 246 -1.70 1.66 7.73
CA MET A 246 -2.53 0.48 8.01
C MET A 246 -3.91 0.51 7.34
N TYR A 247 -4.41 1.69 6.95
CA TYR A 247 -5.63 1.81 6.14
C TYR A 247 -5.43 1.37 4.68
N HIS A 248 -4.17 1.20 4.24
CA HIS A 248 -3.83 0.74 2.91
C HIS A 248 -3.42 -0.74 2.93
N ALA A 249 -3.74 -1.46 1.87
CA ALA A 249 -3.53 -2.90 1.70
C ALA A 249 -2.16 -3.42 2.21
N MET A 250 -1.06 -2.75 1.86
CA MET A 250 0.29 -3.15 2.29
C MET A 250 0.45 -3.11 3.81
N GLY A 251 0.10 -1.99 4.45
CA GLY A 251 0.18 -1.85 5.90
C GLY A 251 -0.78 -2.80 6.62
N GLN A 252 -2.00 -2.92 6.08
CA GLN A 252 -3.03 -3.79 6.58
C GLN A 252 -2.60 -5.27 6.55
N THR A 253 -2.22 -5.81 5.39
CA THR A 253 -1.89 -7.23 5.25
C THR A 253 -0.63 -7.61 6.00
N ILE A 254 0.44 -6.82 5.86
CA ILE A 254 1.75 -7.19 6.42
C ILE A 254 1.76 -7.06 7.95
N PHE A 255 1.26 -5.96 8.50
CA PHE A 255 1.45 -5.64 9.92
C PHE A 255 0.25 -5.98 10.81
N ILE A 256 -0.96 -6.11 10.26
CA ILE A 256 -2.14 -6.56 11.04
C ILE A 256 -2.27 -8.09 11.01
N THR A 257 -1.87 -8.73 9.91
CA THR A 257 -2.06 -10.17 9.72
C THR A 257 -0.75 -10.94 9.65
N CYS A 258 0.14 -10.65 8.69
CA CYS A 258 1.30 -11.51 8.42
C CYS A 258 2.30 -11.56 9.59
N GLY A 259 2.68 -10.40 10.14
CA GLY A 259 3.56 -10.30 11.32
C GLY A 259 2.97 -10.99 12.55
N PRO A 260 1.75 -10.62 12.98
CA PRO A 260 1.03 -11.31 14.04
C PRO A 260 0.88 -12.82 13.84
N LYS A 261 0.58 -13.29 12.62
CA LYS A 261 0.47 -14.73 12.33
C LYS A 261 1.79 -15.48 12.54
N ARG A 262 2.92 -14.81 12.30
CA ARG A 262 4.28 -15.33 12.56
C ARG A 262 4.74 -15.14 14.01
N GLY A 263 3.96 -14.45 14.85
CA GLY A 263 4.32 -14.14 16.23
C GLY A 263 5.43 -13.10 16.35
N ILE A 264 5.67 -12.30 15.30
CA ILE A 264 6.73 -11.29 15.28
C ILE A 264 6.23 -10.02 15.97
N PRO A 265 6.95 -9.47 16.97
CA PRO A 265 6.64 -8.17 17.55
C PRO A 265 6.67 -7.06 16.50
N VAL A 266 5.59 -6.28 16.45
CA VAL A 266 5.40 -5.13 15.55
C VAL A 266 5.30 -3.86 16.37
N TYR A 267 6.32 -3.01 16.28
CA TYR A 267 6.32 -1.65 16.79
C TYR A 267 5.60 -0.74 15.82
N ILE A 268 4.61 0.01 16.29
CA ILE A 268 3.71 0.81 15.45
C ILE A 268 4.03 2.28 15.66
N MET A 269 4.47 2.94 14.60
CA MET A 269 4.61 4.38 14.55
C MET A 269 3.26 4.99 14.14
N LYS A 270 2.72 5.90 14.96
CA LYS A 270 1.43 6.56 14.68
C LYS A 270 1.49 7.43 13.42
N LYS A 271 2.63 8.08 13.23
CA LYS A 271 2.95 8.91 12.07
C LYS A 271 4.38 8.63 11.67
N PHE A 272 4.64 8.64 10.36
CA PHE A 272 6.00 8.54 9.87
C PHE A 272 6.80 9.80 10.22
N ASP A 273 7.95 9.58 10.85
CA ASP A 273 9.02 10.54 11.04
C ASP A 273 10.34 9.80 10.78
N PHE A 274 11.21 10.37 9.94
CA PHE A 274 12.41 9.67 9.48
C PHE A 274 13.42 9.47 10.61
N VAL A 275 13.58 10.45 11.50
CA VAL A 275 14.53 10.39 12.61
C VAL A 275 14.05 9.37 13.65
N GLN A 276 12.77 9.43 14.01
CA GLN A 276 12.18 8.44 14.93
C GLN A 276 12.21 7.02 14.37
N MET A 277 12.11 6.87 13.03
CA MET A 277 12.27 5.57 12.39
C MET A 277 13.69 5.03 12.59
N LEU A 278 14.72 5.85 12.35
CA LEU A 278 16.13 5.47 12.60
C LEU A 278 16.39 5.14 14.08
N GLU A 279 15.87 5.96 15.00
CA GLU A 279 15.93 5.72 16.44
C GLU A 279 15.27 4.40 16.83
N SER A 280 14.09 4.11 16.26
CA SER A 280 13.36 2.88 16.51
C SER A 280 14.10 1.66 16.00
N VAL A 281 14.72 1.74 14.81
CA VAL A 281 15.58 0.66 14.28
C VAL A 281 16.69 0.32 15.25
N GLN A 282 17.45 1.33 15.68
CA GLN A 282 18.56 1.15 16.62
C GLN A 282 18.09 0.63 17.99
N LYS A 283 17.03 1.23 18.54
CA LYS A 283 16.54 0.97 19.90
C LYS A 283 15.89 -0.41 20.03
N PHE A 284 15.05 -0.78 19.06
CA PHE A 284 14.25 -2.01 19.12
C PHE A 284 14.87 -3.16 18.31
N LYS A 285 16.05 -2.94 17.71
CA LYS A 285 16.76 -3.91 16.87
C LYS A 285 15.83 -4.46 15.79
N ILE A 286 15.25 -3.54 15.02
CA ILE A 286 14.33 -3.87 13.93
C ILE A 286 15.10 -4.67 12.87
N SER A 287 14.55 -5.81 12.47
CA SER A 287 15.19 -6.78 11.57
C SER A 287 14.74 -6.65 10.12
N SER A 288 13.57 -6.05 9.90
CA SER A 288 12.97 -5.95 8.56
C SER A 288 12.36 -4.57 8.36
N LEU A 289 12.69 -3.93 7.25
CA LEU A 289 12.12 -2.65 6.84
C LEU A 289 11.33 -2.83 5.55
N ILE A 290 10.01 -2.76 5.64
CA ILE A 290 9.12 -2.70 4.48
C ILE A 290 8.75 -1.24 4.22
N MET A 291 9.14 -0.73 3.05
CA MET A 291 9.19 0.68 2.75
C MET A 291 8.47 1.01 1.43
N VAL A 292 8.35 2.32 1.21
CA VAL A 292 7.97 2.91 -0.07
C VAL A 292 9.16 3.71 -0.62
N PRO A 293 9.26 3.95 -1.94
CA PRO A 293 10.47 4.52 -2.55
C PRO A 293 10.98 5.82 -1.92
N PRO A 294 10.13 6.80 -1.51
CA PRO A 294 10.63 8.01 -0.83
C PRO A 294 11.42 7.73 0.45
N ILE A 295 11.06 6.69 1.20
CA ILE A 295 11.76 6.30 2.44
C ILE A 295 13.11 5.65 2.10
N VAL A 296 13.16 4.85 1.05
CA VAL A 296 14.43 4.26 0.56
C VAL A 296 15.39 5.36 0.10
N VAL A 297 14.88 6.35 -0.64
CA VAL A 297 15.66 7.54 -1.04
C VAL A 297 16.18 8.29 0.17
N ALA A 298 15.35 8.49 1.20
CA ALA A 298 15.79 9.14 2.43
C ALA A 298 16.89 8.35 3.16
N LEU A 299 16.76 7.02 3.26
CA LEU A 299 17.81 6.16 3.81
C LEU A 299 19.14 6.28 3.05
N ALA A 300 19.07 6.18 1.72
CA ALA A 300 20.24 6.24 0.84
C ALA A 300 20.97 7.59 0.89
N LYS A 301 20.20 8.69 0.86
CA LYS A 301 20.75 10.03 0.60
C LYS A 301 20.92 10.90 1.84
N SER A 302 20.23 10.60 2.96
CA SER A 302 20.30 11.44 4.15
C SER A 302 21.62 11.20 4.92
N PRO A 303 22.35 12.27 5.31
CA PRO A 303 23.52 12.12 6.16
C PRO A 303 23.16 11.63 7.57
N LEU A 304 21.91 11.83 8.01
CA LEU A 304 21.44 11.42 9.34
C LEU A 304 21.52 9.90 9.53
N THR A 305 21.35 9.12 8.47
CA THR A 305 21.40 7.65 8.51
C THR A 305 22.69 7.13 9.15
N LYS A 306 23.82 7.83 8.95
CA LYS A 306 25.14 7.45 9.49
C LYS A 306 25.27 7.65 11.00
N ASN A 307 24.32 8.35 11.64
CA ASN A 307 24.34 8.62 13.07
C ASN A 307 23.65 7.53 13.90
N TYR A 308 23.10 6.49 13.25
CA TYR A 308 22.33 5.43 13.90
C TYR A 308 22.87 4.04 13.54
N ASP A 309 22.81 3.12 14.49
CA ASP A 309 23.11 1.70 14.29
C ASP A 309 21.92 0.98 13.62
N LEU A 310 22.10 0.65 12.35
CA LEU A 310 21.13 -0.09 11.54
C LEU A 310 21.53 -1.57 11.33
N SER A 311 22.55 -2.06 12.05
CA SER A 311 23.13 -3.39 11.83
C SER A 311 22.17 -4.56 12.10
N SER A 312 21.07 -4.32 12.83
CA SER A 312 20.03 -5.33 13.07
C SER A 312 19.20 -5.65 11.84
N VAL A 313 19.18 -4.80 10.82
CA VAL A 313 18.32 -4.97 9.64
C VAL A 313 18.91 -6.02 8.70
N GLU A 314 18.14 -7.10 8.50
CA GLU A 314 18.50 -8.23 7.65
C GLU A 314 17.66 -8.28 6.36
N ASP A 315 16.42 -7.77 6.38
CA ASP A 315 15.55 -7.71 5.21
C ASP A 315 15.15 -6.27 4.86
N LEU A 316 15.30 -5.92 3.59
CA LEU A 316 14.80 -4.68 3.02
C LEU A 316 13.75 -5.00 1.95
N GLY A 317 12.58 -4.37 2.08
CA GLY A 317 11.49 -4.47 1.11
C GLY A 317 11.06 -3.09 0.61
N SER A 318 10.78 -2.96 -0.67
CA SER A 318 10.13 -1.79 -1.25
C SER A 318 8.97 -2.21 -2.14
N GLY A 319 7.91 -1.42 -2.17
CA GLY A 319 6.78 -1.64 -3.08
C GLY A 319 5.93 -0.40 -3.29
N ALA A 320 4.73 -0.59 -3.84
CA ALA A 320 3.73 0.44 -4.16
C ALA A 320 4.08 1.43 -5.28
N ALA A 321 5.37 1.66 -5.57
CA ALA A 321 5.82 2.47 -6.71
C ALA A 321 7.21 2.01 -7.21
N PRO A 322 7.60 2.38 -8.44
CA PRO A 322 8.92 2.06 -9.00
C PRO A 322 10.06 2.61 -8.14
N LEU A 323 11.17 1.86 -8.06
CA LEU A 323 12.40 2.25 -7.39
C LEU A 323 13.60 2.01 -8.32
N GLY A 324 14.44 3.04 -8.47
CA GLY A 324 15.62 2.99 -9.34
C GLY A 324 16.78 2.18 -8.74
N GLY A 325 17.52 1.46 -9.57
CA GLY A 325 18.58 0.55 -9.14
C GLY A 325 19.76 1.21 -8.43
N ASP A 326 20.09 2.47 -8.74
CA ASP A 326 21.18 3.16 -8.06
C ASP A 326 20.81 3.61 -6.64
N VAL A 327 19.56 4.03 -6.43
CA VAL A 327 19.03 4.28 -5.08
C VAL A 327 19.08 2.99 -4.25
N VAL A 328 18.78 1.84 -4.87
CA VAL A 328 18.92 0.54 -4.21
C VAL A 328 20.37 0.29 -3.77
N LYS A 329 21.34 0.44 -4.69
CA LYS A 329 22.76 0.24 -4.37
C LYS A 329 23.24 1.19 -3.26
N GLU A 330 22.86 2.46 -3.31
CA GLU A 330 23.21 3.45 -2.28
C GLU A 330 22.61 3.07 -0.91
N ALA A 331 21.36 2.60 -0.88
CA ALA A 331 20.74 2.13 0.36
C ALA A 331 21.42 0.87 0.90
N GLU A 332 21.70 -0.13 0.04
CA GLU A 332 22.38 -1.36 0.43
C GLU A 332 23.80 -1.12 0.96
N ALA A 333 24.47 -0.05 0.52
CA ALA A 333 25.80 0.32 1.00
C ALA A 333 25.85 0.68 2.50
N LEU A 334 24.69 0.90 3.13
CA LEU A 334 24.58 1.03 4.60
C LEU A 334 24.91 -0.27 5.35
N TRP A 335 24.90 -1.42 4.65
CA TRP A 335 25.27 -2.74 5.19
C TRP A 335 26.47 -3.32 4.42
N PRO A 336 27.72 -2.94 4.77
CA PRO A 336 28.91 -3.25 3.98
C PRO A 336 29.22 -4.75 3.82
N SER A 337 28.66 -5.62 4.65
CA SER A 337 28.78 -7.08 4.49
C SER A 337 28.13 -7.59 3.20
N GLY A 338 27.24 -6.79 2.59
CA GLY A 338 26.52 -7.14 1.37
C GLY A 338 25.42 -8.18 1.56
N GLN A 339 25.17 -8.61 2.80
CA GLN A 339 24.16 -9.63 3.12
C GLN A 339 22.72 -9.08 3.04
N THR A 340 22.55 -7.82 3.43
CA THR A 340 21.24 -7.15 3.40
C THR A 340 20.99 -6.58 2.00
N LYS A 341 20.01 -7.15 1.31
CA LYS A 341 19.66 -6.77 -0.07
C LYS A 341 18.21 -6.30 -0.18
N MET A 342 17.99 -5.29 -1.02
CA MET A 342 16.66 -4.75 -1.29
C MET A 342 15.88 -5.69 -2.20
N LYS A 343 14.66 -6.00 -1.76
CA LYS A 343 13.68 -6.78 -2.53
C LYS A 343 12.54 -5.85 -2.93
N GLN A 344 12.27 -5.71 -4.22
CA GLN A 344 11.06 -5.04 -4.68
C GLN A 344 9.92 -6.04 -4.80
N GLY A 345 8.72 -5.67 -4.37
CA GLY A 345 7.50 -6.46 -4.57
C GLY A 345 6.47 -5.69 -5.37
N TRP A 346 5.61 -6.40 -6.10
CA TRP A 346 4.53 -5.80 -6.86
C TRP A 346 3.17 -6.41 -6.55
N GLY A 347 2.16 -5.56 -6.59
CA GLY A 347 0.76 -5.89 -6.45
C GLY A 347 -0.09 -4.63 -6.41
N MET A 348 -1.36 -4.81 -6.07
CA MET A 348 -2.36 -3.74 -6.08
C MET A 348 -3.50 -4.07 -5.12
N THR A 349 -4.32 -3.07 -4.81
CA THR A 349 -5.50 -3.25 -3.94
C THR A 349 -6.44 -4.33 -4.50
N GLU A 350 -6.65 -4.34 -5.82
CA GLU A 350 -7.47 -5.30 -6.56
C GLU A 350 -6.93 -6.73 -6.52
N ALA A 351 -5.67 -6.90 -6.10
CA ALA A 351 -5.03 -8.19 -5.87
C ALA A 351 -4.83 -8.47 -4.37
N THR A 352 -5.65 -7.85 -3.52
CA THR A 352 -5.54 -7.82 -2.05
C THR A 352 -4.31 -7.06 -1.55
N CYS A 353 -3.10 -7.45 -1.95
CA CYS A 353 -1.85 -6.73 -1.63
C CYS A 353 -0.72 -7.08 -2.60
N SER A 354 -0.13 -8.29 -2.53
CA SER A 354 1.02 -8.70 -3.36
C SER A 354 0.70 -9.84 -4.32
N ILE A 355 1.23 -9.77 -5.56
CA ILE A 355 1.19 -10.85 -6.55
C ILE A 355 2.59 -11.35 -6.90
N LEU A 356 3.58 -10.45 -6.91
CA LEU A 356 4.97 -10.77 -7.23
C LEU A 356 5.85 -10.53 -6.00
N GLY A 357 6.76 -11.48 -5.76
CA GLY A 357 7.66 -11.48 -4.61
C GLY A 357 8.94 -12.28 -4.87
N TRP A 358 9.82 -12.33 -3.88
CA TRP A 358 11.16 -12.92 -4.03
C TRP A 358 11.29 -14.26 -3.31
N ASP A 359 11.80 -15.26 -4.03
CA ASP A 359 12.44 -16.42 -3.42
C ASP A 359 13.69 -15.94 -2.66
N PRO A 360 13.72 -16.06 -1.31
CA PRO A 360 14.84 -15.59 -0.51
C PRO A 360 16.13 -16.39 -0.71
N THR A 361 16.11 -17.49 -1.46
CA THR A 361 17.30 -18.29 -1.82
C THR A 361 18.01 -17.78 -3.08
N LEU A 362 17.37 -16.89 -3.83
CA LEU A 362 17.93 -16.30 -5.04
C LEU A 362 18.52 -14.91 -4.76
N PRO A 363 19.62 -14.53 -5.44
CA PRO A 363 20.14 -13.18 -5.35
C PRO A 363 19.09 -12.21 -5.91
N PRO A 364 18.68 -11.18 -5.15
CA PRO A 364 17.71 -10.22 -5.65
C PRO A 364 18.30 -9.39 -6.78
N ASN A 365 17.50 -9.13 -7.80
CA ASN A 365 17.83 -8.19 -8.87
C ASN A 365 17.15 -6.85 -8.54
N PRO A 366 17.92 -5.75 -8.39
CA PRO A 366 17.39 -4.46 -7.98
C PRO A 366 16.39 -3.86 -8.98
N SER A 367 16.36 -4.33 -10.23
CA SER A 367 15.43 -3.86 -11.27
C SER A 367 14.18 -4.73 -11.42
N SER A 368 14.14 -5.90 -10.79
CA SER A 368 13.01 -6.83 -10.87
C SER A 368 12.11 -6.73 -9.64
N VAL A 369 10.84 -7.09 -9.80
CA VAL A 369 9.87 -7.23 -8.71
C VAL A 369 9.67 -8.69 -8.26
N GLY A 370 10.53 -9.59 -8.72
CA GLY A 370 10.52 -11.01 -8.36
C GLY A 370 9.70 -11.89 -9.29
N GLU A 371 9.20 -13.00 -8.76
CA GLU A 371 8.41 -14.02 -9.45
C GLU A 371 6.97 -14.10 -8.91
N LEU A 372 6.11 -14.88 -9.55
CA LEU A 372 4.74 -15.10 -9.10
C LEU A 372 4.66 -15.75 -7.72
N ASN A 373 3.85 -15.18 -6.85
CA ASN A 373 3.44 -15.81 -5.59
C ASN A 373 2.70 -17.13 -5.87
N ALA A 374 2.76 -18.05 -4.90
CA ALA A 374 2.16 -19.38 -5.02
C ALA A 374 0.69 -19.34 -5.47
N ASN A 375 0.29 -20.27 -6.35
CA ASN A 375 -1.07 -20.35 -6.90
C ASN A 375 -1.51 -19.14 -7.77
N CYS A 376 -0.62 -18.22 -8.12
CA CYS A 376 -0.89 -17.14 -9.07
C CYS A 376 -0.38 -17.49 -10.47
N SER A 377 -1.01 -16.90 -11.48
CA SER A 377 -0.63 -16.98 -12.89
C SER A 377 -0.68 -15.60 -13.53
N ALA A 378 0.10 -15.40 -14.59
CA ALA A 378 0.16 -14.17 -15.36
C ALA A 378 0.18 -14.42 -16.87
N ARG A 379 -0.25 -13.42 -17.63
CA ARG A 379 -0.03 -13.28 -19.08
C ARG A 379 0.56 -11.90 -19.35
N ILE A 380 1.42 -11.79 -20.35
CA ILE A 380 1.86 -10.50 -20.89
C ILE A 380 1.16 -10.34 -22.24
N MET A 381 0.25 -9.39 -22.35
CA MET A 381 -0.64 -9.22 -23.50
C MET A 381 -0.21 -8.06 -24.39
N ASP A 382 -0.43 -8.17 -25.69
CA ASP A 382 -0.21 -7.06 -26.63
C ASP A 382 -1.12 -5.85 -26.32
N ALA A 383 -0.87 -4.72 -27.00
CA ALA A 383 -1.58 -3.47 -26.74
C ALA A 383 -3.10 -3.56 -26.97
N ASP A 384 -3.54 -4.44 -27.87
CA ASP A 384 -4.95 -4.67 -28.19
C ASP A 384 -5.59 -5.73 -27.27
N GLY A 385 -4.80 -6.40 -26.44
CA GLY A 385 -5.22 -7.45 -25.51
C GLY A 385 -5.65 -8.74 -26.19
N GLN A 386 -5.24 -8.97 -27.44
CA GLN A 386 -5.69 -10.12 -28.24
C GLN A 386 -4.75 -11.32 -28.12
N ASN A 387 -3.45 -11.09 -28.04
CA ASN A 387 -2.44 -12.14 -28.01
C ASN A 387 -1.46 -11.97 -26.85
N GLU A 388 -0.92 -13.09 -26.37
CA GLU A 388 0.27 -13.08 -25.50
C GLU A 388 1.48 -12.67 -26.34
N VAL A 389 2.30 -11.74 -25.83
CA VAL A 389 3.55 -11.35 -26.49
C VAL A 389 4.64 -12.42 -26.29
N PRO A 390 5.65 -12.51 -27.17
CA PRO A 390 6.82 -13.34 -26.95
C PRO A 390 7.54 -13.05 -25.62
N ALA A 391 8.21 -14.06 -25.06
CA ALA A 391 8.97 -13.90 -23.83
C ALA A 391 10.04 -12.80 -23.96
N GLY A 392 10.18 -11.97 -22.93
CA GLY A 392 11.06 -10.80 -22.94
C GLY A 392 10.46 -9.54 -23.59
N GLU A 393 9.34 -9.65 -24.32
CA GLU A 393 8.65 -8.47 -24.87
C GLU A 393 7.74 -7.80 -23.85
N ARG A 394 7.50 -6.50 -24.06
CA ARG A 394 6.68 -5.66 -23.19
C ARG A 394 5.21 -5.76 -23.59
N GLY A 395 4.34 -5.88 -22.60
CA GLY A 395 2.89 -5.88 -22.79
C GLY A 395 2.14 -5.64 -21.49
N GLU A 396 0.81 -5.58 -21.56
CA GLU A 396 -0.02 -5.46 -20.35
C GLU A 396 0.04 -6.75 -19.55
N ILE A 397 0.41 -6.68 -18.26
CA ILE A 397 0.34 -7.86 -17.39
C ILE A 397 -1.12 -8.11 -16.98
N TRP A 398 -1.63 -9.28 -17.32
CA TRP A 398 -2.90 -9.78 -16.80
C TRP A 398 -2.60 -10.84 -15.75
N VAL A 399 -3.38 -10.87 -14.67
CA VAL A 399 -3.13 -11.77 -13.54
C VAL A 399 -4.36 -12.57 -13.18
N GLN A 400 -4.13 -13.77 -12.66
CA GLN A 400 -5.13 -14.65 -12.10
C GLN A 400 -4.57 -15.26 -10.81
N GLY A 401 -5.42 -15.45 -9.81
CA GLY A 401 -5.01 -16.07 -8.56
C GLY A 401 -6.08 -16.00 -7.48
N PRO A 402 -5.87 -16.70 -6.37
CA PRO A 402 -6.83 -16.73 -5.27
C PRO A 402 -6.93 -15.40 -4.51
N THR A 403 -6.01 -14.46 -4.75
CA THR A 403 -5.91 -13.14 -4.10
C THR A 403 -6.70 -12.04 -4.80
N ILE A 404 -7.20 -12.31 -6.00
CA ILE A 404 -7.89 -11.32 -6.83
C ILE A 404 -9.21 -10.93 -6.17
N MET A 405 -9.55 -9.65 -6.26
CA MET A 405 -10.81 -9.08 -5.76
C MET A 405 -12.03 -9.76 -6.40
N LYS A 406 -13.19 -9.65 -5.74
CA LYS A 406 -14.46 -10.05 -6.36
C LYS A 406 -14.90 -9.06 -7.46
N GLY A 407 -14.55 -7.79 -7.28
CA GLY A 407 -14.92 -6.66 -8.14
C GLY A 407 -14.93 -5.34 -7.38
N TYR A 408 -15.45 -4.29 -7.99
CA TYR A 408 -15.68 -3.00 -7.33
C TYR A 408 -17.10 -2.93 -6.74
N TRP A 409 -17.19 -2.39 -5.53
CA TRP A 409 -18.43 -2.21 -4.78
C TRP A 409 -19.42 -1.33 -5.55
N GLU A 410 -20.63 -1.87 -5.77
CA GLU A 410 -21.73 -1.23 -6.51
C GLU A 410 -21.32 -0.64 -7.87
N ASN A 411 -20.28 -1.19 -8.50
CA ASN A 411 -19.76 -0.69 -9.78
C ASN A 411 -19.45 -1.84 -10.73
N LYS A 412 -20.53 -2.44 -11.26
CA LYS A 412 -20.43 -3.56 -12.21
C LYS A 412 -19.70 -3.15 -13.50
N ALA A 413 -19.96 -1.96 -14.03
CA ALA A 413 -19.30 -1.49 -15.25
C ALA A 413 -17.76 -1.46 -15.12
N ALA A 414 -17.25 -0.82 -14.06
CA ALA A 414 -15.80 -0.82 -13.82
C ALA A 414 -15.25 -2.22 -13.51
N THR A 415 -16.07 -3.12 -12.96
CA THR A 415 -15.66 -4.51 -12.72
C THR A 415 -15.53 -5.25 -14.05
N ASP A 416 -16.54 -5.17 -14.91
CA ASP A 416 -16.55 -5.82 -16.22
C ASP A 416 -15.39 -5.34 -17.10
N GLU A 417 -15.02 -4.05 -17.03
CA GLU A 417 -13.85 -3.49 -17.74
C GLU A 417 -12.51 -4.10 -17.31
N MET A 418 -12.39 -4.53 -16.05
CA MET A 418 -11.15 -5.08 -15.49
C MET A 418 -10.96 -6.56 -15.78
N PHE A 419 -12.02 -7.29 -16.13
CA PHE A 419 -11.97 -8.74 -16.22
C PHE A 419 -12.23 -9.24 -17.63
N VAL A 420 -11.45 -10.24 -18.04
CA VAL A 420 -11.63 -10.97 -19.29
C VAL A 420 -11.85 -12.43 -18.95
N ASP A 421 -12.99 -12.99 -19.39
CA ASP A 421 -13.30 -14.40 -19.24
C ASP A 421 -12.74 -15.19 -20.43
N ASP A 422 -11.83 -16.13 -20.13
CA ASP A 422 -11.27 -17.07 -21.09
C ASP A 422 -11.90 -18.46 -20.83
N PRO A 423 -12.64 -19.05 -21.79
CA PRO A 423 -13.33 -20.33 -21.59
C PRO A 423 -12.41 -21.51 -21.24
N LYS A 424 -11.11 -21.42 -21.54
CA LYS A 424 -10.13 -22.49 -21.30
C LYS A 424 -9.34 -22.29 -20.02
N THR A 425 -9.03 -21.04 -19.67
CA THR A 425 -8.11 -20.72 -18.57
C THR A 425 -8.76 -19.93 -17.43
N GLY A 426 -10.05 -19.61 -17.54
CA GLY A 426 -10.82 -18.92 -16.51
C GLY A 426 -10.73 -17.40 -16.63
N ARG A 427 -10.97 -16.71 -15.51
CA ARG A 427 -11.10 -15.26 -15.47
C ARG A 427 -9.76 -14.58 -15.18
N TRP A 428 -9.39 -13.61 -16.01
CA TRP A 428 -8.15 -12.83 -15.93
C TRP A 428 -8.45 -11.39 -15.55
N MET A 429 -7.67 -10.82 -14.64
CA MET A 429 -7.74 -9.40 -14.28
C MET A 429 -6.67 -8.61 -15.06
N ARG A 430 -7.12 -7.61 -15.81
CA ARG A 430 -6.29 -6.59 -16.45
C ARG A 430 -5.75 -5.65 -15.39
N THR A 431 -4.44 -5.42 -15.37
CA THR A 431 -3.82 -4.64 -14.29
C THR A 431 -3.65 -3.16 -14.67
N GLY A 432 -3.66 -2.86 -15.97
CA GLY A 432 -3.26 -1.57 -16.50
C GLY A 432 -1.77 -1.24 -16.33
N ASP A 433 -0.93 -2.22 -15.99
CA ASP A 433 0.52 -2.10 -15.87
C ASP A 433 1.21 -2.79 -17.05
N ILE A 434 2.25 -2.16 -17.59
CA ILE A 434 3.13 -2.76 -18.60
C ILE A 434 4.27 -3.48 -17.90
N ALA A 435 4.50 -4.72 -18.29
CA ALA A 435 5.58 -5.53 -17.77
C ALA A 435 6.21 -6.39 -18.87
N TYR A 436 7.34 -7.00 -18.54
CA TYR A 436 7.89 -8.15 -19.26
C TYR A 436 8.45 -9.16 -18.26
N VAL A 437 8.66 -10.39 -18.73
CA VAL A 437 9.28 -11.47 -17.96
C VAL A 437 10.55 -11.90 -18.67
N ASP A 438 11.64 -12.11 -17.93
CA ASP A 438 12.88 -12.63 -18.49
C ASP A 438 12.88 -14.18 -18.57
N PRO A 439 13.86 -14.80 -19.24
CA PRO A 439 13.96 -16.26 -19.32
C PRO A 439 14.13 -16.97 -17.97
N ALA A 440 14.52 -16.27 -16.91
CA ALA A 440 14.62 -16.80 -15.55
C ALA A 440 13.29 -16.74 -14.79
N GLY A 441 12.23 -16.19 -15.39
CA GLY A 441 10.91 -16.06 -14.78
C GLY A 441 10.76 -14.83 -13.88
N LEU A 442 11.71 -13.90 -13.93
CA LEU A 442 11.66 -12.67 -13.16
C LEU A 442 10.87 -11.60 -13.92
N PHE A 443 9.97 -10.94 -13.22
CA PHE A 443 9.10 -9.90 -13.75
C PHE A 443 9.70 -8.51 -13.55
N TYR A 444 9.47 -7.65 -14.53
CA TYR A 444 9.91 -6.26 -14.54
C TYR A 444 8.73 -5.38 -14.90
N ILE A 445 8.39 -4.43 -14.01
CA ILE A 445 7.32 -3.48 -14.24
C ILE A 445 7.90 -2.24 -14.91
N VAL A 446 7.36 -1.88 -16.06
CA VAL A 446 7.83 -0.74 -16.86
C VAL A 446 7.14 0.54 -16.39
N ASP A 447 5.82 0.59 -16.49
CA ASP A 447 4.99 1.71 -16.03
C ASP A 447 3.51 1.34 -16.07
N ARG A 448 2.65 2.27 -15.70
CA ARG A 448 1.20 2.25 -15.90
C ARG A 448 0.87 2.58 -17.36
N LEU A 449 0.02 1.80 -18.01
CA LEU A 449 -0.43 2.01 -19.39
C LEU A 449 -0.97 3.43 -19.63
N LYS A 450 -1.77 3.96 -18.68
CA LYS A 450 -2.33 5.32 -18.75
C LYS A 450 -1.32 6.45 -18.50
N GLU A 451 -0.14 6.12 -17.99
CA GLU A 451 0.90 7.09 -17.70
C GLU A 451 1.89 7.25 -18.85
N LEU A 452 1.95 6.28 -19.78
CA LEU A 452 2.81 6.31 -20.96
C LEU A 452 2.55 7.54 -21.84
N ILE A 453 3.63 8.21 -22.21
CA ILE A 453 3.65 9.40 -23.06
C ILE A 453 3.78 8.95 -24.52
N LYS A 454 2.90 9.41 -25.40
CA LYS A 454 2.84 8.98 -26.81
C LYS A 454 3.67 9.90 -27.71
N VAL A 455 4.98 9.67 -27.75
CA VAL A 455 5.93 10.47 -28.54
C VAL A 455 6.11 9.87 -29.94
N ARG A 456 5.51 10.50 -30.96
CA ARG A 456 5.56 10.05 -32.38
C ARG A 456 5.21 8.56 -32.57
N GLY A 457 4.17 8.11 -31.89
CA GLY A 457 3.73 6.71 -31.92
C GLY A 457 4.53 5.75 -31.02
N ASN A 458 5.58 6.23 -30.34
CA ASN A 458 6.31 5.46 -29.33
C ASN A 458 5.68 5.68 -27.95
N GLN A 459 5.64 4.64 -27.13
CA GLN A 459 5.24 4.74 -25.73
C GLN A 459 6.47 4.95 -24.85
N VAL A 460 6.59 6.14 -24.27
CA VAL A 460 7.67 6.50 -23.34
C VAL A 460 7.15 6.39 -21.92
N ALA A 461 7.84 5.63 -21.08
CA ALA A 461 7.49 5.45 -19.68
C ALA A 461 8.03 6.61 -18.83
N PRO A 462 7.17 7.43 -18.19
CA PRO A 462 7.62 8.41 -17.21
C PRO A 462 8.52 7.84 -16.12
N ALA A 463 8.20 6.68 -15.56
CA ALA A 463 8.95 6.08 -14.46
C ALA A 463 10.40 5.75 -14.84
N GLU A 464 10.64 5.38 -16.11
CA GLU A 464 11.99 5.17 -16.64
C GLU A 464 12.81 6.47 -16.60
N LEU A 465 12.21 7.58 -17.04
CA LEU A 465 12.86 8.89 -17.05
C LEU A 465 13.03 9.45 -15.64
N GLU A 466 12.06 9.24 -14.75
CA GLU A 466 12.12 9.59 -13.33
C GLU A 466 13.28 8.86 -12.65
N GLY A 467 13.44 7.55 -12.89
CA GLY A 467 14.55 6.76 -12.38
C GLY A 467 15.92 7.31 -12.79
N LEU A 468 16.09 7.60 -14.09
CA LEU A 468 17.33 8.20 -14.61
C LEU A 468 17.58 9.60 -14.03
N LEU A 469 16.56 10.44 -13.91
CA LEU A 469 16.70 11.77 -13.31
C LEU A 469 17.15 11.70 -11.85
N LEU A 470 16.74 10.66 -11.10
CA LEU A 470 17.14 10.47 -9.71
C LEU A 470 18.61 10.07 -9.53
N GLU A 471 19.27 9.60 -10.60
CA GLU A 471 20.73 9.36 -10.66
C GLU A 471 21.51 10.68 -10.86
N HIS A 472 20.86 11.75 -11.30
CA HIS A 472 21.51 13.05 -11.45
C HIS A 472 22.03 13.54 -10.07
N PRO A 473 23.33 13.88 -9.92
CA PRO A 473 23.93 14.20 -8.62
C PRO A 473 23.24 15.34 -7.88
N ALA A 474 22.64 16.28 -8.61
CA ALA A 474 21.97 17.44 -8.02
C ALA A 474 20.49 17.25 -7.69
N LEU A 475 19.85 16.15 -8.14
CA LEU A 475 18.42 15.95 -7.97
C LEU A 475 18.12 15.04 -6.77
N SER A 476 17.08 15.38 -6.02
CA SER A 476 16.55 14.62 -4.88
C SER A 476 15.23 13.95 -5.21
N ASP A 477 14.43 14.53 -6.09
CA ASP A 477 13.13 14.01 -6.52
C ASP A 477 12.83 14.39 -7.98
N ALA A 478 11.99 13.61 -8.66
CA ALA A 478 11.58 13.88 -10.04
C ALA A 478 10.18 13.33 -10.32
N CYS A 479 9.43 14.03 -11.17
CA CYS A 479 8.20 13.54 -11.81
C CYS A 479 8.21 13.92 -13.28
N VAL A 480 7.90 12.96 -14.14
CA VAL A 480 7.78 13.17 -15.58
C VAL A 480 6.32 13.06 -15.99
N VAL A 481 5.90 13.95 -16.88
CA VAL A 481 4.56 14.01 -17.47
C VAL A 481 4.65 14.22 -18.98
N GLY A 482 3.61 13.79 -19.70
CA GLY A 482 3.42 14.17 -21.09
C GLY A 482 2.80 15.55 -21.21
N VAL A 483 3.31 16.37 -22.12
CA VAL A 483 2.72 17.66 -22.50
C VAL A 483 2.57 17.71 -24.02
N THR A 484 1.48 18.29 -24.48
CA THR A 484 1.26 18.50 -25.92
C THR A 484 1.81 19.86 -26.32
N ILE A 485 2.80 19.85 -27.21
CA ILE A 485 3.40 21.04 -27.80
C ILE A 485 3.26 20.91 -29.31
N ARG A 486 2.54 21.84 -29.95
CA ARG A 486 2.32 21.84 -31.41
C ARG A 486 1.68 20.53 -31.89
N GLY A 487 0.72 20.01 -31.13
CA GLY A 487 0.03 18.76 -31.44
C GLY A 487 0.83 17.47 -31.24
N GLU A 488 2.08 17.54 -30.75
CA GLU A 488 2.89 16.37 -30.42
C GLU A 488 3.02 16.21 -28.90
N GLU A 489 2.80 15.00 -28.37
CA GLU A 489 3.05 14.73 -26.95
C GLU A 489 4.54 14.49 -26.72
N VAL A 490 5.13 15.22 -25.77
CA VAL A 490 6.55 15.15 -25.42
C VAL A 490 6.76 15.10 -23.90
N PRO A 491 7.85 14.49 -23.40
CA PRO A 491 8.14 14.44 -21.97
C PRO A 491 8.55 15.80 -21.38
N ARG A 492 7.98 16.15 -20.22
CA ARG A 492 8.38 17.29 -19.35
C ARG A 492 8.68 16.78 -17.95
N ALA A 493 9.70 17.32 -17.30
CA ALA A 493 10.08 16.95 -15.93
C ALA A 493 9.83 18.07 -14.92
N TYR A 494 9.33 17.71 -13.75
CA TYR A 494 9.34 18.51 -12.54
C TYR A 494 10.37 17.91 -11.59
N VAL A 495 11.37 18.68 -11.17
CA VAL A 495 12.53 18.17 -10.42
C VAL A 495 12.76 18.97 -9.15
N VAL A 496 13.26 18.30 -8.12
CA VAL A 496 13.62 18.91 -6.84
C VAL A 496 15.14 18.86 -6.69
N LEU A 497 15.76 19.99 -6.37
CA LEU A 497 17.19 20.06 -6.07
C LEU A 497 17.48 19.48 -4.68
N ARG A 498 18.66 18.88 -4.53
CA ARG A 498 19.21 18.55 -3.21
C ARG A 498 19.48 19.82 -2.41
N ASP A 499 19.35 19.75 -1.08
CA ASP A 499 19.52 20.92 -0.21
C ASP A 499 20.89 21.60 -0.35
N GLY A 500 21.97 20.83 -0.51
CA GLY A 500 23.33 21.35 -0.74
C GLY A 500 23.57 21.94 -2.14
N GLU A 501 22.60 21.80 -3.04
CA GLU A 501 22.65 22.32 -4.41
C GLU A 501 21.72 23.54 -4.59
N LYS A 502 20.92 23.86 -3.57
CA LYS A 502 20.08 25.08 -3.55
C LYS A 502 20.99 26.31 -3.58
N GLY A 503 20.96 27.04 -4.69
CA GLY A 503 21.78 28.22 -4.94
C GLY A 503 22.91 28.02 -5.96
N LYS A 504 23.16 26.79 -6.44
CA LYS A 504 24.02 26.58 -7.62
C LYS A 504 23.26 26.91 -8.92
N ARG A 505 23.98 27.35 -9.95
CA ARG A 505 23.43 27.62 -11.30
C ARG A 505 23.24 26.31 -12.07
N ILE A 506 22.29 25.49 -11.63
CA ILE A 506 21.82 24.33 -12.42
C ILE A 506 20.50 24.76 -13.08
N GLY A 507 20.52 24.85 -14.40
CA GLY A 507 19.39 25.24 -15.22
C GLY A 507 18.70 24.05 -15.90
N GLU A 508 17.61 24.36 -16.59
CA GLU A 508 16.85 23.39 -17.39
C GLU A 508 17.74 22.66 -18.42
N GLU A 509 18.59 23.41 -19.14
CA GLU A 509 19.44 22.84 -20.19
C GLU A 509 20.50 21.87 -19.65
N ASP A 510 20.98 22.06 -18.41
CA ASP A 510 21.92 21.13 -17.77
C ASP A 510 21.28 19.76 -17.57
N VAL A 511 20.05 19.75 -17.04
CA VAL A 511 19.28 18.52 -16.80
C VAL A 511 18.88 17.85 -18.12
N LYS A 512 18.45 18.64 -19.12
CA LYS A 512 18.11 18.12 -20.46
C LYS A 512 19.31 17.49 -21.15
N ALA A 513 20.46 18.17 -21.15
CA ALA A 513 21.68 17.67 -21.76
C ALA A 513 22.14 16.38 -21.08
N TRP A 514 22.16 16.35 -19.75
CA TRP A 514 22.54 15.18 -18.97
C TRP A 514 21.66 13.96 -19.27
N LEU A 515 20.33 14.14 -19.35
CA LEU A 515 19.43 13.03 -19.69
C LEU A 515 19.58 12.62 -21.16
N ALA A 516 19.75 13.57 -22.08
CA ALA A 516 19.82 13.31 -23.52
C ALA A 516 21.02 12.44 -23.94
N GLU A 517 22.07 12.37 -23.13
CA GLU A 517 23.22 11.47 -23.30
C GLU A 517 22.88 10.00 -22.95
N ARG A 518 21.82 9.76 -22.18
CA ARG A 518 21.45 8.45 -21.61
C ARG A 518 20.21 7.84 -22.25
N VAL A 519 19.49 8.59 -23.08
CA VAL A 519 18.21 8.16 -23.65
C VAL A 519 18.11 8.41 -25.16
N SER A 520 17.22 7.65 -25.82
CA SER A 520 16.88 7.87 -27.23
C SER A 520 16.21 9.24 -27.45
N ARG A 521 16.21 9.75 -28.68
CA ARG A 521 15.61 11.06 -29.01
C ARG A 521 14.15 11.20 -28.58
N THR A 522 13.36 10.14 -28.68
CA THR A 522 11.94 10.13 -28.29
C THR A 522 11.72 10.28 -26.79
N LYS A 523 12.75 10.00 -25.97
CA LYS A 523 12.71 10.05 -24.51
C LYS A 523 13.23 11.37 -23.92
N ARG A 524 13.69 12.29 -24.76
CA ARG A 524 14.25 13.57 -24.32
C ARG A 524 13.17 14.48 -23.74
N LEU A 525 13.56 15.35 -22.82
CA LEU A 525 12.69 16.30 -22.14
C LEU A 525 12.38 17.52 -23.02
N GLU A 526 11.81 17.29 -24.19
CA GLU A 526 11.43 18.34 -25.16
C GLU A 526 10.25 19.19 -24.65
N GLY A 527 9.51 18.69 -23.65
CA GLY A 527 8.51 19.43 -22.89
C GLY A 527 9.10 20.32 -21.79
N GLY A 528 10.42 20.29 -21.58
CA GLY A 528 11.17 21.14 -20.66
C GLY A 528 11.35 20.58 -19.24
N VAL A 529 12.05 21.36 -18.40
CA VAL A 529 12.34 21.03 -16.99
C VAL A 529 11.93 22.17 -16.07
N VAL A 530 11.18 21.85 -15.03
CA VAL A 530 10.72 22.81 -14.02
C VAL A 530 11.27 22.43 -12.66
N PHE A 531 11.93 23.36 -11.99
CA PHE A 531 12.34 23.18 -10.60
C PHE A 531 11.17 23.47 -9.66
N VAL A 532 10.89 22.54 -8.75
CA VAL A 532 9.84 22.65 -7.74
C VAL A 532 10.41 22.37 -6.36
N ASP A 533 9.74 22.87 -5.32
CA ASP A 533 10.14 22.59 -3.94
C ASP A 533 9.84 21.15 -3.53
N VAL A 534 8.75 20.58 -4.08
CA VAL A 534 8.30 19.21 -3.77
C VAL A 534 7.55 18.60 -4.94
N VAL A 535 7.77 17.30 -5.18
CA VAL A 535 6.91 16.48 -6.06
C VAL A 535 5.71 16.00 -5.24
N PRO A 536 4.46 16.27 -5.66
CA PRO A 536 3.28 15.90 -4.89
C PRO A 536 3.10 14.37 -4.88
N LYS A 537 3.02 13.78 -3.68
CA LYS A 537 2.85 12.34 -3.46
C LYS A 537 1.78 12.09 -2.40
N ASN A 538 1.09 10.96 -2.48
CA ASN A 538 0.20 10.52 -1.41
C ASN A 538 1.02 9.89 -0.25
N PRO A 539 0.40 9.61 0.91
CA PRO A 539 1.10 8.98 2.04
C PRO A 539 1.69 7.59 1.77
N SER A 540 1.22 6.89 0.72
CA SER A 540 1.80 5.61 0.28
C SER A 540 2.97 5.79 -0.70
N GLY A 541 3.47 7.01 -0.89
CA GLY A 541 4.61 7.34 -1.76
C GLY A 541 4.29 7.43 -3.26
N LYS A 542 3.04 7.23 -3.67
CA LYS A 542 2.61 7.31 -5.08
C LYS A 542 2.52 8.77 -5.52
N ILE A 543 3.16 9.10 -6.63
CA ILE A 543 3.12 10.44 -7.25
C ILE A 543 1.68 10.80 -7.65
N LEU A 544 1.21 11.97 -7.22
CA LEU A 544 -0.07 12.58 -7.60
C LEU A 544 0.06 13.29 -8.95
N ARG A 545 0.43 12.53 -9.98
CA ARG A 545 0.86 13.04 -11.30
C ARG A 545 -0.17 13.90 -12.01
N GLN A 546 -1.45 13.69 -11.72
CA GLN A 546 -2.53 14.51 -12.27
C GLN A 546 -2.37 15.99 -11.90
N ILE A 547 -1.92 16.31 -10.69
CA ILE A 547 -1.66 17.69 -10.24
C ILE A 547 -0.61 18.35 -11.14
N LEU A 548 0.48 17.64 -11.42
CA LEU A 548 1.55 18.14 -12.28
C LEU A 548 1.16 18.16 -13.76
N ARG A 549 0.31 17.23 -14.23
CA ARG A 549 -0.27 17.28 -15.58
C ARG A 549 -1.16 18.49 -15.79
N GLU A 550 -2.01 18.82 -14.82
CA GLU A 550 -2.88 20.00 -14.86
C GLU A 550 -2.04 21.29 -14.85
N ARG A 551 -1.07 21.38 -13.94
CA ARG A 551 -0.08 22.45 -13.93
C ARG A 551 0.66 22.58 -15.27
N ALA A 552 1.09 21.47 -15.86
CA ALA A 552 1.78 21.48 -17.15
C ALA A 552 0.89 21.99 -18.29
N LYS A 553 -0.41 21.67 -18.29
CA LYS A 553 -1.36 22.23 -19.26
C LYS A 553 -1.46 23.75 -19.18
N GLU A 554 -1.40 24.32 -17.98
CA GLU A 554 -1.42 25.77 -17.77
C GLU A 554 -0.10 26.44 -18.21
N GLU A 555 1.02 25.77 -17.94
CA GLU A 555 2.37 26.26 -18.24
C GLU A 555 2.72 26.22 -19.73
N VAL A 556 2.39 25.12 -20.43
CA VAL A 556 2.85 24.86 -21.81
C VAL A 556 1.79 24.36 -22.77
N GLY A 557 0.56 24.08 -22.32
CA GLY A 557 -0.49 23.57 -23.21
C GLY A 557 -0.74 24.50 -24.39
N ASP A 558 -1.09 23.93 -25.55
CA ASP A 558 -1.49 24.67 -26.75
C ASP A 558 -2.64 25.64 -26.38
N ARG A 559 -2.29 26.88 -26.01
CA ARG A 559 -3.30 27.92 -25.76
C ARG A 559 -4.02 28.12 -27.08
N LYS A 560 -5.36 28.04 -27.08
CA LYS A 560 -6.15 28.61 -28.18
C LYS A 560 -5.66 30.04 -28.36
N THR A 561 -5.12 30.33 -29.54
CA THR A 561 -4.76 31.68 -29.94
C THR A 561 -5.92 32.60 -29.59
N ALA A 562 -5.68 33.60 -28.75
CA ALA A 562 -6.66 34.64 -28.52
C ALA A 562 -7.10 35.18 -29.89
N PRO A 563 -8.39 35.41 -30.15
CA PRO A 563 -8.82 35.98 -31.40
C PRO A 563 -8.06 37.29 -31.59
N SER A 564 -7.32 37.37 -32.69
CA SER A 564 -6.64 38.57 -33.13
C SER A 564 -7.64 39.72 -33.07
N LYS A 565 -7.41 40.69 -32.20
CA LYS A 565 -8.10 41.98 -32.28
C LYS A 565 -7.58 42.65 -33.54
N LEU A 566 -8.32 42.50 -34.63
CA LEU A 566 -8.35 43.49 -35.71
C LEU A 566 -9.30 44.61 -35.29
#